data_AF-A0A366JDH6-F1
#
_entry.id   AF-A0A366JDH6-F1
#
_cell.length_a   1.000
_cell.length_b   1.000
_cell.length_c   1.000
_cell.angle_alpha   90.00
_cell.angle_beta   90.00
_cell.angle_gamma   90.00
#
_symmetry.space_group_name_H-M   'P 1'
#
loop_
_entity.id
_entity.type
_entity.pdbx_description
1 polymer ?
#
loop_
_entity_poly.entity_id
_entity_poly.type
_entity_poly.pdbx_seq_one_letter_code
_entity_poly.pdbx_strand_id
1 'polypeptide(L)'
;MKDKSPSGLNEWLHFLKNKKFPVRAVNLARLKTQIKRPDDTLDGMQANIASDPLLAFAILNEANRIVPNKNSEIKTPFHAAAMVGMNGIAKLFPHFISYETKDRQKQPHLMAFLRELQTSYEAATIARHWSIEKLTSREDDLFWITLFRDAARWLLWYYAYPAMQAINQKVQQGEKSSQAELNILGCRIDELTVHLCNHWNTPNKVIESFLTKHIPNTKELQALAHLAHHPDELPRFAEDKRLTILVNNPLIFSYCANKVAHEANLMRWDSKNLPFFYRVVATVMHRRIGEIIQTTHLASTEAAKLYNTGGKPPLALQLLDPDLYTKNAKANPKTALPPLAELKKILSQSKKYDVKQKAGLALKTIKQAIPNAQHSIIFKHASDKTSPIFQFGYNIDVIKSIRWSSPSSVFKKLCYKRSATHIYGQKLDNLLKDFPHTSDQIIDKDSHLILASTQISSQETLIFWLETRTEFNEKDYKNLKQIVSLISHSTL
;
A
#
# COMPACT_ATOMS: atom_id res chain seq x y z
N MET A 1 -14.66 22.35 -17.99
CA MET A 1 -13.56 21.80 -18.81
C MET A 1 -12.82 20.76 -17.97
N LYS A 2 -12.69 19.52 -18.46
CA LYS A 2 -11.86 18.50 -17.78
C LYS A 2 -10.40 18.90 -18.03
N ASP A 3 -9.77 19.60 -17.10
CA ASP A 3 -8.34 19.88 -17.20
C ASP A 3 -7.60 18.54 -17.28
N LYS A 4 -6.99 18.30 -18.44
CA LYS A 4 -6.09 17.17 -18.66
C LYS A 4 -4.97 17.30 -17.64
N SER A 5 -4.71 16.23 -16.88
CA SER A 5 -3.59 16.23 -15.93
C SER A 5 -2.28 16.49 -16.68
N PRO A 6 -1.35 17.28 -16.10
CA PRO A 6 -0.05 17.54 -16.71
C PRO A 6 0.67 16.23 -17.06
N SER A 7 1.39 16.22 -18.17
CA SER A 7 2.19 15.08 -18.64
C SER A 7 3.55 15.55 -19.13
N GLY A 8 4.61 14.91 -18.65
CA GLY A 8 5.99 15.25 -18.96
C GLY A 8 6.54 16.39 -18.10
N LEU A 9 7.86 16.51 -18.11
CA LEU A 9 8.61 17.41 -17.23
C LEU A 9 8.14 18.87 -17.32
N ASN A 10 8.00 19.41 -18.54
CA ASN A 10 7.69 20.82 -18.75
C ASN A 10 6.28 21.21 -18.26
N GLU A 11 5.29 20.34 -18.48
CA GLU A 11 3.92 20.59 -18.02
C GLU A 11 3.83 20.52 -16.49
N TRP A 12 4.50 19.54 -15.87
CA TRP A 12 4.57 19.44 -14.40
C TRP A 12 5.31 20.61 -13.76
N LEU A 13 6.42 21.05 -14.37
CA LEU A 13 7.14 22.26 -13.94
C LEU A 13 6.22 23.48 -13.99
N HIS A 14 5.55 23.69 -15.12
CA HIS A 14 4.62 24.81 -15.29
C HIS A 14 3.47 24.77 -14.29
N PHE A 15 2.93 23.57 -14.02
CA PHE A 15 1.86 23.37 -13.06
C PHE A 15 2.28 23.67 -11.62
N LEU A 16 3.46 23.23 -11.17
CA LEU A 16 3.90 23.32 -9.77
C LEU A 16 4.64 24.61 -9.41
N LYS A 17 5.39 25.21 -10.34
CA LYS A 17 6.32 26.32 -10.02
C LYS A 17 5.68 27.50 -9.28
N ASN A 18 4.42 27.81 -9.61
CA ASN A 18 3.65 28.93 -9.06
C ASN A 18 2.61 28.50 -8.01
N LYS A 19 2.59 27.23 -7.60
CA LYS A 19 1.67 26.78 -6.54
C LYS A 19 2.12 27.35 -5.20
N LYS A 20 1.13 27.64 -4.36
CA LYS A 20 1.39 28.11 -3.00
C LYS A 20 1.91 26.97 -2.14
N PHE A 21 2.78 27.26 -1.19
CA PHE A 21 3.26 26.27 -0.25
C PHE A 21 2.22 26.06 0.87
N PRO A 22 1.72 24.83 1.10
CA PRO A 22 0.79 24.56 2.19
C PRO A 22 1.47 24.65 3.56
N VAL A 23 0.98 25.57 4.41
CA VAL A 23 1.49 25.82 5.77
C VAL A 23 0.34 25.71 6.76
N ARG A 24 0.59 25.20 7.96
CA ARG A 24 -0.46 25.06 8.98
C ARG A 24 -1.03 26.43 9.36
N ALA A 25 -2.35 26.56 9.38
CA ALA A 25 -3.03 27.82 9.66
C ALA A 25 -2.58 28.46 10.99
N VAL A 26 -2.42 27.65 12.04
CA VAL A 26 -1.96 28.12 13.36
C VAL A 26 -0.53 28.69 13.30
N ASN A 27 0.39 28.02 12.60
CA ASN A 27 1.78 28.45 12.49
C ASN A 27 1.89 29.75 11.67
N LEU A 28 1.17 29.82 10.55
CA LEU A 28 1.11 31.02 9.71
C LEU A 28 0.46 32.21 10.43
N ALA A 29 -0.64 31.99 11.16
CA ALA A 29 -1.29 33.02 11.95
C ALA A 29 -0.38 33.52 13.08
N ARG A 30 0.26 32.59 13.81
CA ARG A 30 1.24 32.93 14.86
C ARG A 30 2.38 33.76 14.29
N LEU A 31 2.96 33.37 13.15
CA LEU A 31 4.07 34.11 12.54
C LEU A 31 3.63 35.51 12.08
N LYS A 32 2.45 35.64 11.47
CA LYS A 32 1.87 36.93 11.10
C LYS A 32 1.69 37.86 12.30
N THR A 33 1.26 37.31 13.43
CA THR A 33 1.09 38.07 14.67
C THR A 33 2.44 38.49 15.24
N GLN A 34 3.42 37.58 15.28
CA GLN A 34 4.76 37.85 15.82
C GLN A 34 5.46 38.96 15.03
N ILE A 35 5.40 38.92 13.69
CA ILE A 35 6.03 39.95 12.84
C ILE A 35 5.42 41.35 13.03
N LYS A 36 4.15 41.45 13.46
CA LYS A 36 3.48 42.74 13.67
C LYS A 36 3.77 43.35 15.04
N ARG A 37 4.30 42.58 15.99
CA ARG A 37 4.53 43.03 17.37
C ARG A 37 5.89 43.71 17.46
N PRO A 38 5.98 44.94 18.02
CA PRO A 38 7.24 45.67 18.13
C PRO A 38 8.29 44.97 19.01
N ASP A 39 7.84 44.26 20.04
CA ASP A 39 8.72 43.64 21.05
C ASP A 39 9.16 42.21 20.67
N ASP A 40 8.62 41.64 19.59
CA ASP A 40 8.99 40.28 19.16
C ASP A 40 10.33 40.29 18.41
N THR A 41 11.19 39.32 18.74
CA THR A 41 12.50 39.13 18.09
C THR A 41 12.48 37.93 17.16
N LEU A 42 13.45 37.88 16.23
CA LEU A 42 13.63 36.71 15.37
C LEU A 42 13.96 35.44 16.18
N ASP A 43 14.67 35.57 17.30
CA ASP A 43 14.93 34.47 18.24
C ASP A 43 13.61 33.88 18.77
N GLY A 44 12.66 34.74 19.16
CA GLY A 44 11.32 34.33 19.62
C GLY A 44 10.47 33.63 18.54
N MET A 45 10.85 33.74 17.26
CA MET A 45 10.17 33.10 16.12
C MET A 45 10.80 31.77 15.71
N GLN A 46 12.00 31.42 16.21
CA GLN A 46 12.74 30.23 15.79
C GLN A 46 11.92 28.95 15.89
N ALA A 47 11.26 28.72 17.03
CA ALA A 47 10.44 27.54 17.25
C ALA A 47 9.26 27.46 16.28
N ASN A 48 8.67 28.60 15.92
CA ASN A 48 7.56 28.65 14.96
C ASN A 48 8.04 28.36 13.53
N ILE A 49 9.16 28.95 13.11
CA ILE A 49 9.77 28.71 11.79
C ILE A 49 10.17 27.24 11.63
N ALA A 50 10.78 26.64 12.66
CA ALA A 50 11.14 25.23 12.64
C ALA A 50 9.93 24.28 12.70
N SER A 51 8.77 24.75 13.19
CA SER A 51 7.57 23.92 13.34
C SER A 51 6.81 23.64 12.04
N ASP A 52 7.12 24.37 10.95
CA ASP A 52 6.54 24.13 9.64
C ASP A 52 7.64 24.07 8.55
N PRO A 53 7.84 22.92 7.91
CA PRO A 53 8.98 22.73 7.02
C PRO A 53 8.83 23.50 5.70
N LEU A 54 7.62 23.78 5.22
CA LEU A 54 7.43 24.57 4.01
C LEU A 54 7.62 26.07 4.25
N LEU A 55 7.33 26.53 5.47
CA LEU A 55 7.73 27.86 5.92
C LEU A 55 9.27 27.97 5.99
N ALA A 56 9.94 27.01 6.64
CA ALA A 56 11.39 26.95 6.71
C ALA A 56 12.04 26.91 5.32
N PHE A 57 11.50 26.09 4.41
CA PHE A 57 11.95 25.96 3.03
C PHE A 57 11.86 27.29 2.27
N ALA A 58 10.71 27.98 2.35
CA ALA A 58 10.51 29.24 1.66
C ALA A 58 11.44 30.35 2.19
N ILE A 59 11.67 30.42 3.50
CA ILE A 59 12.60 31.37 4.12
C ILE A 59 14.04 31.08 3.67
N LEU A 60 14.42 29.80 3.62
CA LEU A 60 15.76 29.36 3.18
C LEU A 60 16.01 29.65 1.69
N ASN A 61 15.00 29.43 0.85
CA ASN A 61 15.04 29.80 -0.56
C ASN A 61 15.18 31.32 -0.75
N GLU A 62 14.43 32.12 0.02
CA GLU A 62 14.54 33.58 -0.04
C GLU A 62 15.90 34.08 0.44
N ALA A 63 16.45 33.49 1.52
CA ALA A 63 17.79 33.81 1.99
C ALA A 63 18.85 33.55 0.90
N ASN A 64 18.74 32.42 0.21
CA ASN A 64 19.65 32.05 -0.88
C ASN A 64 19.46 32.92 -2.13
N ARG A 65 18.25 33.45 -2.37
CA ARG A 65 17.98 34.44 -3.44
C ARG A 65 18.63 35.79 -3.15
N ILE A 66 18.54 36.27 -1.90
CA ILE A 66 19.08 37.58 -1.48
C ILE A 66 20.62 37.56 -1.46
N VAL A 67 21.20 36.52 -0.86
CA VAL A 67 22.65 36.32 -0.80
C VAL A 67 22.96 34.93 -1.34
N PRO A 68 23.19 34.81 -2.66
CA PRO A 68 23.64 33.56 -3.26
C PRO A 68 24.94 33.13 -2.60
N ASN A 69 24.89 32.07 -1.79
CA ASN A 69 26.05 31.65 -1.02
C ASN A 69 27.05 30.94 -1.96
N LYS A 70 28.15 31.62 -2.33
CA LYS A 70 29.19 31.04 -3.20
C LYS A 70 29.83 29.77 -2.61
N ASN A 71 29.84 29.63 -1.28
CA ASN A 71 30.44 28.48 -0.58
C ASN A 71 29.44 27.36 -0.26
N SER A 72 28.19 27.43 -0.75
CA SER A 72 27.21 26.33 -0.65
C SER A 72 26.93 25.84 0.78
N GLU A 73 27.16 26.65 1.81
CA GLU A 73 26.76 26.29 3.17
C GLU A 73 25.26 26.51 3.30
N ILE A 74 24.55 25.42 3.61
CA ILE A 74 23.16 25.54 4.00
C ILE A 74 23.14 26.24 5.35
N LYS A 75 22.32 27.27 5.41
CA LYS A 75 22.06 28.00 6.62
C LYS A 75 20.85 27.33 7.24
N THR A 76 20.91 26.95 8.50
CA THR A 76 19.72 26.46 9.22
C THR A 76 18.55 27.44 9.01
N PRO A 77 17.29 27.00 9.05
CA PRO A 77 16.14 27.90 8.82
C PRO A 77 16.15 29.14 9.71
N PHE A 78 16.71 29.01 10.92
CA PHE A 78 16.91 30.12 11.83
C PHE A 78 17.91 31.16 11.28
N HIS A 79 19.10 30.73 10.85
CA HIS A 79 20.07 31.64 10.25
C HIS A 79 19.54 32.26 8.95
N ALA A 80 18.80 31.49 8.15
CA ALA A 80 18.11 32.01 6.97
C ALA A 80 17.09 33.10 7.35
N ALA A 81 16.30 32.88 8.40
CA ALA A 81 15.35 33.87 8.90
C ALA A 81 16.04 35.15 9.37
N ALA A 82 17.20 35.04 10.05
CA ALA A 82 18.01 36.18 10.46
C ALA A 82 18.46 37.03 9.27
N MET A 83 18.89 36.40 8.17
CA MET A 83 19.29 37.12 6.95
C MET A 83 18.13 37.78 6.20
N VAL A 84 17.00 37.08 6.12
CA VAL A 84 15.81 37.58 5.41
C VAL A 84 15.16 38.73 6.20
N GLY A 85 15.21 38.65 7.54
CA GLY A 85 14.60 39.60 8.45
C GLY A 85 13.07 39.53 8.46
N MET A 86 12.43 40.13 9.45
CA MET A 86 10.97 40.09 9.62
C MET A 86 10.22 40.66 8.40
N ASN A 87 10.70 41.77 7.84
CA ASN A 87 10.11 42.39 6.66
C ASN A 87 10.21 41.50 5.40
N GLY A 88 11.32 40.78 5.24
CA GLY A 88 11.48 39.82 4.15
C GLY A 88 10.54 38.62 4.31
N ILE A 89 10.43 38.09 5.53
CA ILE A 89 9.51 36.99 5.84
C ILE A 89 8.05 37.40 5.57
N ALA A 90 7.67 38.63 5.92
CA ALA A 90 6.32 39.15 5.65
C ALA A 90 5.96 39.14 4.14
N LYS A 91 6.94 39.43 3.27
CA LYS A 91 6.76 39.40 1.81
C LYS A 91 6.54 37.99 1.25
N LEU A 92 6.85 36.94 2.02
CA LEU A 92 6.60 35.56 1.62
C LEU A 92 5.14 35.14 1.83
N PHE A 93 4.36 35.83 2.66
CA PHE A 93 2.99 35.44 2.99
C PHE A 93 2.04 35.18 1.81
N PRO A 94 2.11 35.92 0.69
CA PRO A 94 1.30 35.63 -0.49
C PRO A 94 1.56 34.25 -1.13
N HIS A 95 2.76 33.68 -0.91
CA HIS A 95 3.18 32.39 -1.44
C HIS A 95 2.68 31.20 -0.60
N PHE A 96 2.04 31.44 0.55
CA PHE A 96 1.52 30.37 1.40
C PHE A 96 0.02 30.17 1.22
N ILE A 97 -0.43 28.92 1.31
CA ILE A 97 -1.83 28.56 1.50
C ILE A 97 -1.97 27.91 2.89
N SER A 98 -2.94 28.36 3.67
CA SER A 98 -3.19 27.79 4.99
C SER A 98 -4.02 26.51 4.90
N TYR A 99 -3.67 25.50 5.69
CA TYR A 99 -4.52 24.33 5.91
C TYR A 99 -4.85 24.11 7.39
N GLU A 100 -5.97 23.46 7.66
CA GLU A 100 -6.40 23.07 9.01
C GLU A 100 -6.34 21.55 9.21
N THR A 101 -6.05 21.11 10.44
CA THR A 101 -5.94 19.68 10.76
C THR A 101 -7.24 19.07 11.31
N LYS A 102 -8.26 19.88 11.63
CA LYS A 102 -9.51 19.43 12.28
C LYS A 102 -10.31 18.45 11.41
N ASP A 103 -10.42 18.72 10.11
CA ASP A 103 -11.19 17.89 9.17
C ASP A 103 -10.31 17.05 8.23
N ARG A 104 -9.04 16.82 8.57
CA ARG A 104 -8.08 16.14 7.69
C ARG A 104 -8.56 14.77 7.19
N GLN A 105 -9.33 14.03 7.98
CA GLN A 105 -9.88 12.72 7.55
C GLN A 105 -10.85 12.83 6.37
N LYS A 106 -11.46 14.00 6.14
CA LYS A 106 -12.35 14.28 5.00
C LYS A 106 -11.59 14.77 3.76
N GLN A 107 -10.26 14.96 3.86
CA GLN A 107 -9.40 15.50 2.81
C GLN A 107 -8.23 14.54 2.51
N PRO A 108 -8.42 13.57 1.58
CA PRO A 108 -7.42 12.54 1.30
C PRO A 108 -6.04 13.10 0.89
N HIS A 109 -6.02 14.17 0.09
CA HIS A 109 -4.80 14.85 -0.33
C HIS A 109 -4.04 15.46 0.85
N LEU A 110 -4.74 16.11 1.79
CA LEU A 110 -4.12 16.67 2.99
C LEU A 110 -3.56 15.58 3.89
N MET A 111 -4.26 14.45 4.04
CA MET A 111 -3.74 13.32 4.81
C MET A 111 -2.49 12.71 4.18
N ALA A 112 -2.49 12.57 2.85
CA ALA A 112 -1.33 12.07 2.12
C ALA A 112 -0.13 13.03 2.20
N PHE A 113 -0.37 14.34 2.10
CA PHE A 113 0.65 15.36 2.33
C PHE A 113 1.25 15.28 3.73
N LEU A 114 0.42 15.17 4.78
CA LEU A 114 0.92 15.03 6.16
C LEU A 114 1.67 13.70 6.37
N ARG A 115 1.24 12.63 5.69
CA ARG A 115 1.97 11.35 5.68
C ARG A 115 3.36 11.51 5.07
N GLU A 116 3.45 12.14 3.91
CA GLU A 116 4.73 12.42 3.26
C GLU A 116 5.64 13.26 4.16
N LEU A 117 5.08 14.29 4.80
CA LEU A 117 5.81 15.14 5.73
C LEU A 117 6.41 14.34 6.90
N GLN A 118 5.64 13.41 7.46
CA GLN A 118 6.13 12.50 8.49
C GLN A 118 7.31 11.66 7.97
N THR A 119 7.19 11.09 6.77
CA THR A 119 8.25 10.28 6.15
C THR A 119 9.52 11.09 5.90
N SER A 120 9.39 12.35 5.46
CA SER A 120 10.54 13.22 5.24
C SER A 120 11.26 13.57 6.55
N TYR A 121 10.53 13.79 7.65
CA TYR A 121 11.13 13.98 8.97
C TYR A 121 11.87 12.73 9.45
N GLU A 122 11.29 11.54 9.25
CA GLU A 122 11.94 10.28 9.58
C GLU A 122 13.23 10.09 8.76
N ALA A 123 13.19 10.35 7.45
CA ALA A 123 14.37 10.32 6.58
C ALA A 123 15.47 11.29 7.08
N ALA A 124 15.08 12.52 7.41
CA ALA A 124 16.00 13.54 7.88
C ALA A 124 16.67 13.16 9.21
N THR A 125 15.92 12.61 10.15
CA THR A 125 16.47 12.12 11.43
C THR A 125 17.40 10.93 11.23
N ILE A 126 17.06 9.98 10.34
CA ILE A 126 17.94 8.86 9.98
C ILE A 126 19.27 9.36 9.41
N ALA A 127 19.22 10.28 8.43
CA ALA A 127 20.42 10.84 7.83
C ALA A 127 21.30 11.56 8.86
N ARG A 128 20.68 12.35 9.76
CA ARG A 128 21.37 13.06 10.84
C ARG A 128 22.12 12.08 11.75
N HIS A 129 21.46 11.02 12.21
CA HIS A 129 22.07 9.99 13.05
C HIS A 129 23.27 9.31 12.38
N TRP A 130 23.11 8.87 11.13
CA TRP A 130 24.23 8.26 10.39
C TRP A 130 25.41 9.23 10.23
N SER A 131 25.15 10.52 10.03
CA SER A 131 26.22 11.52 9.91
C SER A 131 26.94 11.81 11.22
N ILE A 132 26.22 11.84 12.35
CA ILE A 132 26.79 11.98 13.69
C ILE A 132 27.72 10.80 13.97
N GLU A 133 27.27 9.58 13.70
CA GLU A 133 28.06 8.38 13.93
C GLU A 133 29.26 8.24 13.00
N LYS A 134 29.18 8.84 11.80
CA LYS A 134 30.31 8.96 10.87
C LYS A 134 31.27 10.11 11.25
N LEU A 135 30.95 10.89 12.29
CA LEU A 135 31.68 12.08 12.71
C LEU A 135 31.78 13.15 11.62
N THR A 136 30.69 13.33 10.86
CA THR A 136 30.58 14.43 9.90
C THR A 136 30.25 15.72 10.66
N SER A 137 31.01 16.80 10.45
CA SER A 137 30.87 18.06 11.19
C SER A 137 29.65 18.93 10.82
N ARG A 138 28.63 18.38 10.15
CA ARG A 138 27.51 19.12 9.51
C ARG A 138 26.20 18.32 9.51
N GLU A 139 25.89 17.69 10.63
CA GLU A 139 24.71 16.85 10.82
C GLU A 139 23.39 17.62 10.65
N ASP A 140 23.33 18.88 11.11
CA ASP A 140 22.14 19.72 11.01
C ASP A 140 21.86 20.14 9.57
N ASP A 141 22.90 20.43 8.79
CA ASP A 141 22.77 20.69 7.35
C ASP A 141 22.16 19.47 6.66
N LEU A 142 22.67 18.28 7.00
CA LEU A 142 22.21 17.04 6.38
C LEU A 142 20.75 16.73 6.71
N PHE A 143 20.29 17.05 7.93
CA PHE A 143 18.88 16.98 8.29
C PHE A 143 18.03 17.81 7.32
N TRP A 144 18.35 19.10 7.15
CA TRP A 144 17.57 19.99 6.28
C TRP A 144 17.70 19.64 4.80
N ILE A 145 18.89 19.23 4.33
CA ILE A 145 19.09 18.72 2.97
C ILE A 145 18.13 17.57 2.71
N THR A 146 18.11 16.59 3.61
CA THR A 146 17.33 15.36 3.47
C THR A 146 15.84 15.64 3.53
N LEU A 147 15.41 16.52 4.45
CA LEU A 147 14.02 16.93 4.57
C LEU A 147 13.52 17.60 3.28
N PHE A 148 14.29 18.55 2.72
CA PHE A 148 13.89 19.30 1.53
C PHE A 148 14.03 18.55 0.21
N ARG A 149 14.61 17.34 0.21
CA ARG A 149 14.54 16.46 -0.97
C ARG A 149 13.08 16.17 -1.38
N ASP A 150 12.18 16.11 -0.40
CA ASP A 150 10.79 15.78 -0.66
C ASP A 150 9.92 17.01 -0.93
N ALA A 151 10.50 18.21 -1.07
CA ALA A 151 9.74 19.46 -1.26
C ALA A 151 8.75 19.38 -2.45
N ALA A 152 9.18 18.84 -3.59
CA ALA A 152 8.27 18.64 -4.73
C ALA A 152 7.26 17.50 -4.48
N ARG A 153 7.65 16.42 -3.77
CA ARG A 153 6.73 15.33 -3.39
C ARG A 153 5.61 15.82 -2.50
N TRP A 154 5.90 16.72 -1.56
CA TRP A 154 4.89 17.38 -0.73
C TRP A 154 3.84 18.08 -1.59
N LEU A 155 4.27 18.86 -2.58
CA LEU A 155 3.35 19.56 -3.48
C LEU A 155 2.59 18.62 -4.40
N LEU A 156 3.22 17.55 -4.87
CA LEU A 156 2.55 16.52 -5.67
C LEU A 156 1.46 15.82 -4.84
N TRP A 157 1.71 15.49 -3.57
CA TRP A 157 0.66 14.91 -2.72
C TRP A 157 -0.48 15.88 -2.42
N TYR A 158 -0.17 17.17 -2.27
CA TYR A 158 -1.16 18.20 -1.96
C TYR A 158 -2.01 18.60 -3.19
N TYR A 159 -1.38 18.82 -4.34
CA TYR A 159 -2.01 19.34 -5.55
C TYR A 159 -2.30 18.29 -6.64
N ALA A 160 -1.66 17.13 -6.59
CA ALA A 160 -1.74 16.08 -7.60
C ALA A 160 -1.95 14.69 -6.98
N TYR A 161 -2.73 14.62 -5.90
CA TYR A 161 -3.00 13.40 -5.14
C TYR A 161 -3.35 12.17 -6.00
N PRO A 162 -4.22 12.22 -7.02
CA PRO A 162 -4.55 11.05 -7.83
C PRO A 162 -3.34 10.46 -8.58
N ALA A 163 -2.43 11.31 -9.08
CA ALA A 163 -1.23 10.87 -9.78
C ALA A 163 -0.27 10.16 -8.82
N MET A 164 -0.01 10.74 -7.65
CA MET A 164 0.83 10.12 -6.62
C MET A 164 0.24 8.80 -6.09
N GLN A 165 -1.08 8.74 -5.94
CA GLN A 165 -1.77 7.50 -5.56
C GLN A 165 -1.58 6.41 -6.62
N ALA A 166 -1.69 6.74 -7.91
CA ALA A 166 -1.47 5.79 -9.01
C ALA A 166 -0.01 5.29 -9.06
N ILE A 167 0.97 6.16 -8.78
CA ILE A 167 2.39 5.76 -8.67
C ILE A 167 2.56 4.75 -7.53
N ASN A 168 2.06 5.07 -6.32
CA ASN A 168 2.18 4.17 -5.18
C ASN A 168 1.52 2.81 -5.43
N GLN A 169 0.34 2.78 -6.06
CA GLN A 169 -0.34 1.53 -6.42
C GLN A 169 0.50 0.66 -7.35
N LYS A 170 1.12 1.25 -8.38
CA LYS A 170 2.00 0.54 -9.31
C LYS A 170 3.23 -0.02 -8.61
N VAL A 171 3.85 0.76 -7.73
CA VAL A 171 5.01 0.30 -6.96
C VAL A 171 4.66 -0.86 -6.05
N GLN A 172 3.53 -0.78 -5.35
CA GLN A 172 3.02 -1.88 -4.52
C GLN A 172 2.68 -3.14 -5.33
N GLN A 173 2.36 -3.00 -6.62
CA GLN A 173 2.17 -4.11 -7.56
C GLN A 173 3.48 -4.69 -8.10
N GLY A 174 4.64 -4.20 -7.64
CA GLY A 174 5.97 -4.70 -8.01
C GLY A 174 6.64 -3.92 -9.15
N GLU A 175 6.03 -2.83 -9.64
CA GLU A 175 6.67 -1.97 -10.63
C GLU A 175 7.83 -1.17 -9.97
N LYS A 176 8.96 -1.02 -10.67
CA LYS A 176 10.05 -0.16 -10.18
C LYS A 176 9.52 1.27 -10.04
N SER A 177 9.75 1.92 -8.89
CA SER A 177 9.34 3.33 -8.62
C SER A 177 9.70 4.28 -9.77
N SER A 178 10.90 4.12 -10.30
CA SER A 178 11.40 4.76 -11.51
C SER A 178 10.47 4.69 -12.72
N GLN A 179 9.97 3.50 -13.01
CA GLN A 179 9.10 3.24 -14.15
C GLN A 179 7.68 3.72 -13.86
N ALA A 180 7.19 3.55 -12.63
CA ALA A 180 5.88 4.03 -12.22
C ALA A 180 5.78 5.57 -12.34
N GLU A 181 6.82 6.30 -11.94
CA GLU A 181 6.91 7.75 -12.13
C GLU A 181 6.84 8.14 -13.61
N LEU A 182 7.66 7.52 -14.47
CA LEU A 182 7.63 7.78 -15.92
C LEU A 182 6.28 7.46 -16.56
N ASN A 183 5.65 6.37 -16.16
CA ASN A 183 4.38 5.93 -16.72
C ASN A 183 3.20 6.83 -16.34
N ILE A 184 3.24 7.47 -15.16
CA ILE A 184 2.14 8.30 -14.67
C ILE A 184 2.38 9.80 -14.92
N LEU A 185 3.61 10.27 -14.72
CA LEU A 185 3.97 11.70 -14.81
C LEU A 185 4.65 12.05 -16.14
N GLY A 186 5.17 11.07 -16.89
CA GLY A 186 6.00 11.33 -18.07
C GLY A 186 7.41 11.87 -17.75
N CYS A 187 7.80 11.91 -16.48
CA CYS A 187 9.12 12.32 -16.01
C CYS A 187 9.44 11.68 -14.65
N ARG A 188 10.69 11.78 -14.20
CA ARG A 188 11.09 11.35 -12.85
C ARG A 188 10.78 12.45 -11.84
N ILE A 189 10.31 12.08 -10.64
CA ILE A 189 10.06 13.08 -9.59
C ILE A 189 11.38 13.75 -9.19
N ASP A 190 12.47 12.99 -9.11
CA ASP A 190 13.80 13.51 -8.76
C ASP A 190 14.28 14.58 -9.77
N GLU A 191 14.00 14.38 -11.06
CA GLU A 191 14.29 15.34 -12.13
C GLU A 191 13.43 16.61 -11.99
N LEU A 192 12.11 16.43 -11.82
CA LEU A 192 11.18 17.53 -11.56
C LEU A 192 11.58 18.35 -10.33
N THR A 193 11.98 17.70 -9.23
CA THR A 193 12.46 18.36 -8.01
C THR A 193 13.66 19.24 -8.28
N VAL A 194 14.66 18.75 -9.03
CA VAL A 194 15.86 19.55 -9.37
C VAL A 194 15.48 20.82 -10.12
N HIS A 195 14.60 20.73 -11.12
CA HIS A 195 14.17 21.90 -11.88
C HIS A 195 13.34 22.89 -11.03
N LEU A 196 12.48 22.38 -10.14
CA LEU A 196 11.72 23.23 -9.22
C LEU A 196 12.60 23.90 -8.17
N CYS A 197 13.57 23.19 -7.59
CA CYS A 197 14.54 23.74 -6.65
C CYS A 197 15.39 24.85 -7.30
N ASN A 198 15.81 24.68 -8.56
CA ASN A 198 16.47 25.75 -9.31
C ASN A 198 15.55 26.97 -9.45
N HIS A 199 14.28 26.77 -9.83
CA HIS A 199 13.31 27.86 -9.97
C HIS A 199 13.06 28.61 -8.65
N TRP A 200 12.98 27.89 -7.53
CA TRP A 200 12.77 28.47 -6.20
C TRP A 200 14.05 29.05 -5.58
N ASN A 201 15.20 29.01 -6.25
CA ASN A 201 16.49 29.41 -5.70
C ASN A 201 16.88 28.62 -4.44
N THR A 202 16.57 27.32 -4.40
CA THR A 202 16.98 26.44 -3.30
C THR A 202 18.51 26.30 -3.25
N PRO A 203 19.14 26.25 -2.05
CA PRO A 203 20.57 26.04 -1.91
C PRO A 203 21.09 24.84 -2.71
N ASN A 204 22.25 25.04 -3.34
CA ASN A 204 22.86 24.06 -4.24
C ASN A 204 23.06 22.69 -3.59
N LYS A 205 23.32 22.60 -2.28
CA LYS A 205 23.48 21.32 -1.57
C LYS A 205 22.25 20.42 -1.63
N VAL A 206 21.04 21.00 -1.64
CA VAL A 206 19.80 20.22 -1.83
C VAL A 206 19.77 19.66 -3.25
N ILE A 207 20.11 20.47 -4.26
CA ILE A 207 20.17 20.06 -5.67
C ILE A 207 21.28 19.00 -5.89
N GLU A 208 22.46 19.19 -5.32
CA GLU A 208 23.59 18.26 -5.36
C GLU A 208 23.24 16.90 -4.76
N SER A 209 22.29 16.86 -3.82
CA SER A 209 21.77 15.61 -3.27
C SER A 209 21.01 14.75 -4.30
N PHE A 210 20.70 15.29 -5.49
CA PHE A 210 20.11 14.54 -6.62
C PHE A 210 21.10 14.31 -7.78
N LEU A 211 22.15 15.13 -7.90
CA LEU A 211 23.07 15.09 -9.04
C LEU A 211 24.09 13.94 -8.96
N THR A 212 24.32 13.30 -10.11
CA THR A 212 25.11 12.06 -10.23
C THR A 212 26.60 12.19 -9.88
N LYS A 213 27.21 13.38 -9.96
CA LYS A 213 28.61 13.56 -9.53
C LYS A 213 28.76 13.36 -8.01
N HIS A 214 27.74 13.70 -7.22
CA HIS A 214 27.76 13.63 -5.76
C HIS A 214 27.01 12.41 -5.22
N ILE A 215 26.14 11.81 -6.03
CA ILE A 215 25.30 10.66 -5.68
C ILE A 215 25.69 9.46 -6.52
N PRO A 216 25.87 8.28 -5.92
CA PRO A 216 26.23 7.08 -6.68
C PRO A 216 25.12 6.68 -7.65
N ASN A 217 25.49 6.29 -8.87
CA ASN A 217 24.58 5.66 -9.82
C ASN A 217 24.26 4.21 -9.39
N THR A 218 23.36 3.53 -10.12
CA THR A 218 22.95 2.15 -9.76
C THR A 218 24.11 1.15 -9.71
N LYS A 219 25.08 1.24 -10.62
CA LYS A 219 26.26 0.34 -10.62
C LYS A 219 27.18 0.64 -9.45
N GLU A 220 27.40 1.92 -9.15
CA GLU A 220 28.20 2.38 -8.01
C GLU A 220 27.56 1.96 -6.67
N LEU A 221 26.24 2.11 -6.52
CA LEU A 221 25.50 1.62 -5.36
C LEU A 221 25.62 0.09 -5.20
N GLN A 222 25.53 -0.66 -6.31
CA GLN A 222 25.72 -2.11 -6.28
C GLN A 222 27.13 -2.49 -5.86
N ALA A 223 28.15 -1.80 -6.37
CA ALA A 223 29.53 -2.02 -6.00
C ALA A 223 29.75 -1.76 -4.50
N LEU A 224 29.23 -0.64 -3.98
CA LEU A 224 29.28 -0.33 -2.54
C LEU A 224 28.55 -1.41 -1.72
N ALA A 225 27.34 -1.81 -2.10
CA ALA A 225 26.61 -2.86 -1.39
C ALA A 225 27.36 -4.21 -1.38
N HIS A 226 28.12 -4.53 -2.43
CA HIS A 226 28.92 -5.75 -2.56
C HIS A 226 30.13 -5.80 -1.61
N LEU A 227 30.54 -4.64 -1.06
CA LEU A 227 31.61 -4.59 -0.08
C LEU A 227 31.13 -5.05 1.31
N ALA A 228 29.83 -5.02 1.57
CA ALA A 228 29.18 -5.43 2.82
C ALA A 228 28.27 -6.66 2.63
N HIS A 229 28.77 -7.75 2.04
CA HIS A 229 27.93 -8.93 1.75
C HIS A 229 27.50 -9.71 2.98
N HIS A 230 28.41 -9.91 3.94
CA HIS A 230 28.17 -10.69 5.14
C HIS A 230 27.70 -9.76 6.27
N PRO A 231 26.50 -9.97 6.85
CA PRO A 231 25.93 -9.07 7.86
C PRO A 231 26.77 -8.89 9.12
N ASP A 232 27.51 -9.94 9.49
CA ASP A 232 28.28 -10.01 10.73
C ASP A 232 29.73 -9.54 10.58
N GLU A 233 30.17 -9.29 9.34
CA GLU A 233 31.53 -8.84 9.02
C GLU A 233 31.57 -7.34 8.77
N LEU A 234 32.76 -6.75 8.95
CA LEU A 234 32.99 -5.38 8.53
C LEU A 234 33.07 -5.30 7.00
N PRO A 235 32.52 -4.23 6.38
CA PRO A 235 32.63 -4.04 4.94
C PRO A 235 34.08 -3.92 4.48
N ARG A 236 34.38 -4.45 3.29
CA ARG A 236 35.67 -4.22 2.63
C ARG A 236 35.84 -2.76 2.23
N PHE A 237 37.09 -2.30 2.11
CA PHE A 237 37.39 -0.96 1.64
C PHE A 237 37.18 -0.81 0.13
N ALA A 238 36.78 0.38 -0.31
CA ALA A 238 36.68 0.70 -1.73
C ALA A 238 38.06 1.02 -2.30
N GLU A 239 38.50 0.23 -3.28
CA GLU A 239 39.78 0.44 -3.98
C GLU A 239 39.67 1.44 -5.14
N ASP A 240 38.46 1.60 -5.68
CA ASP A 240 38.18 2.52 -6.78
C ASP A 240 38.10 3.98 -6.29
N LYS A 241 38.89 4.87 -6.93
CA LYS A 241 38.97 6.30 -6.58
C LYS A 241 37.59 6.98 -6.57
N ARG A 242 36.71 6.64 -7.51
CA ARG A 242 35.38 7.22 -7.63
C ARG A 242 34.48 6.76 -6.47
N LEU A 243 34.53 5.48 -6.09
CA LEU A 243 33.84 4.96 -4.91
C LEU A 243 34.37 5.58 -3.61
N THR A 244 35.68 5.78 -3.48
CA THR A 244 36.28 6.45 -2.31
C THR A 244 35.76 7.88 -2.17
N ILE A 245 35.64 8.64 -3.27
CA ILE A 245 35.07 10.00 -3.26
C ILE A 245 33.60 9.96 -2.80
N LEU A 246 32.83 9.00 -3.30
CA LEU A 246 31.41 8.84 -2.94
C LEU A 246 31.20 8.48 -1.48
N VAL A 247 32.00 7.56 -0.93
CA VAL A 247 31.96 7.14 0.47
C VAL A 247 32.26 8.31 1.42
N ASN A 248 33.14 9.22 1.02
CA ASN A 248 33.49 10.38 1.84
C ASN A 248 32.53 11.58 1.65
N ASN A 249 31.53 11.48 0.76
CA ASN A 249 30.56 12.53 0.55
C ASN A 249 29.31 12.32 1.41
N PRO A 250 29.00 13.21 2.38
CA PRO A 250 27.88 13.02 3.30
C PRO A 250 26.50 13.03 2.62
N LEU A 251 26.37 13.53 1.38
CA LEU A 251 25.12 13.50 0.64
C LEU A 251 24.62 12.07 0.34
N ILE A 252 25.49 11.06 0.41
CA ILE A 252 25.07 9.66 0.28
C ILE A 252 24.11 9.23 1.40
N PHE A 253 24.27 9.77 2.61
CA PHE A 253 23.35 9.52 3.72
C PHE A 253 21.99 10.12 3.45
N SER A 254 21.94 11.34 2.91
CA SER A 254 20.70 12.00 2.52
C SER A 254 19.92 11.18 1.49
N TYR A 255 20.62 10.68 0.47
CA TYR A 255 20.03 9.81 -0.55
C TYR A 255 19.52 8.49 0.05
N CYS A 256 20.38 7.77 0.80
CA CYS A 256 20.03 6.46 1.34
C CYS A 256 18.91 6.53 2.38
N ALA A 257 18.91 7.55 3.24
CA ALA A 257 17.90 7.70 4.29
C ALA A 257 16.53 8.01 3.69
N ASN A 258 16.49 8.85 2.66
CA ASN A 258 15.28 9.09 1.88
C ASN A 258 14.77 7.79 1.25
N LYS A 259 15.63 6.99 0.60
CA LYS A 259 15.21 5.68 0.04
C LYS A 259 14.72 4.71 1.11
N VAL A 260 15.40 4.61 2.26
CA VAL A 260 15.01 3.74 3.38
C VAL A 260 13.66 4.16 3.95
N ALA A 261 13.46 5.44 4.28
CA ALA A 261 12.21 5.91 4.87
C ALA A 261 11.02 5.77 3.92
N HIS A 262 11.20 6.07 2.63
CA HIS A 262 10.15 5.90 1.61
C HIS A 262 9.81 4.43 1.37
N GLU A 263 10.82 3.56 1.28
CA GLU A 263 10.62 2.13 1.13
C GLU A 263 9.92 1.53 2.35
N ALA A 264 10.38 1.84 3.57
CA ALA A 264 9.74 1.38 4.80
C ALA A 264 8.31 1.91 4.92
N ASN A 265 8.04 3.14 4.50
CA ASN A 265 6.69 3.71 4.54
C ASN A 265 5.72 3.02 3.54
N LEU A 266 6.21 2.62 2.37
CA LEU A 266 5.37 2.06 1.32
C LEU A 266 5.26 0.54 1.35
N MET A 267 6.39 -0.12 1.66
CA MET A 267 6.62 -1.57 1.57
C MET A 267 6.97 -2.20 2.93
N ARG A 268 6.95 -1.41 4.03
CA ARG A 268 7.22 -1.84 5.42
C ARG A 268 8.68 -2.25 5.68
N TRP A 269 9.00 -2.48 6.95
CA TRP A 269 10.36 -2.85 7.39
C TRP A 269 10.82 -4.23 6.90
N ASP A 270 9.90 -5.10 6.47
CA ASP A 270 10.18 -6.42 5.87
C ASP A 270 10.44 -6.35 4.35
N SER A 271 10.51 -5.15 3.75
CA SER A 271 10.84 -5.00 2.34
C SER A 271 12.21 -5.61 2.01
N LYS A 272 12.23 -6.39 0.92
CA LYS A 272 13.43 -7.00 0.34
C LYS A 272 14.45 -5.98 -0.19
N ASN A 273 14.05 -4.71 -0.37
CA ASN A 273 14.92 -3.65 -0.87
C ASN A 273 15.71 -2.96 0.23
N LEU A 274 15.24 -2.99 1.49
CA LEU A 274 15.92 -2.30 2.60
C LEU A 274 17.35 -2.82 2.87
N PRO A 275 17.60 -4.15 2.86
CA PRO A 275 18.96 -4.68 3.02
C PRO A 275 19.98 -4.13 2.01
N PHE A 276 19.54 -3.75 0.80
CA PHE A 276 20.43 -3.13 -0.17
C PHE A 276 20.96 -1.78 0.33
N PHE A 277 20.10 -0.89 0.80
CA PHE A 277 20.51 0.42 1.29
C PHE A 277 21.32 0.32 2.58
N TYR A 278 20.98 -0.62 3.48
CA TYR A 278 21.78 -0.84 4.69
C TYR A 278 23.21 -1.30 4.38
N ARG A 279 23.42 -2.14 3.35
CA ARG A 279 24.78 -2.52 2.91
C ARG A 279 25.58 -1.35 2.34
N VAL A 280 24.93 -0.47 1.59
CA VAL A 280 25.58 0.75 1.08
C VAL A 280 26.02 1.63 2.25
N VAL A 281 25.13 1.90 3.20
CA VAL A 281 25.43 2.76 4.37
C VAL A 281 26.46 2.11 5.29
N ALA A 282 26.38 0.79 5.49
CA ALA A 282 27.37 0.01 6.24
C ALA A 282 28.77 0.23 5.66
N THR A 283 28.91 0.14 4.34
CA THR A 283 30.16 0.40 3.62
C THR A 283 30.66 1.82 3.81
N VAL A 284 29.76 2.81 3.72
CA VAL A 284 30.11 4.23 3.92
C VAL A 284 30.61 4.48 5.35
N MET A 285 29.95 3.88 6.33
CA MET A 285 30.27 4.05 7.75
C MET A 285 31.41 3.13 8.21
N HIS A 286 31.75 2.12 7.42
CA HIS A 286 32.64 1.01 7.79
C HIS A 286 32.19 0.36 9.12
N ARG A 287 30.91 0.00 9.18
CA ARG A 287 30.26 -0.64 10.34
C ARG A 287 29.46 -1.86 9.91
N ARG A 288 29.15 -2.74 10.86
CA ARG A 288 28.32 -3.94 10.60
C ARG A 288 26.90 -3.52 10.24
N ILE A 289 26.22 -4.34 9.42
CA ILE A 289 24.85 -4.04 8.96
C ILE A 289 23.89 -3.87 10.15
N GLY A 290 24.04 -4.71 11.18
CA GLY A 290 23.20 -4.66 12.38
C GLY A 290 23.25 -3.31 13.11
N GLU A 291 24.42 -2.68 13.15
CA GLU A 291 24.59 -1.34 13.76
C GLU A 291 23.85 -0.28 12.94
N ILE A 292 23.93 -0.34 11.61
CA ILE A 292 23.19 0.59 10.74
C ILE A 292 21.68 0.45 10.94
N ILE A 293 21.17 -0.78 11.04
CA ILE A 293 19.75 -1.06 11.29
C ILE A 293 19.35 -0.50 12.66
N GLN A 294 20.14 -0.75 13.70
CA GLN A 294 19.90 -0.24 15.06
C GLN A 294 19.80 1.29 15.07
N THR A 295 20.78 1.99 14.49
CA THR A 295 20.79 3.45 14.38
C THR A 295 19.58 3.97 13.60
N THR A 296 19.20 3.30 12.51
CA THR A 296 18.02 3.67 11.71
C THR A 296 16.73 3.58 12.53
N HIS A 297 16.57 2.51 13.31
CA HIS A 297 15.39 2.28 14.14
C HIS A 297 15.34 3.26 15.34
N LEU A 298 16.50 3.54 15.96
CA LEU A 298 16.63 4.56 16.99
C LEU A 298 16.22 5.94 16.46
N ALA A 299 16.78 6.34 15.31
CA ALA A 299 16.45 7.61 14.65
C ALA A 299 14.96 7.71 14.31
N SER A 300 14.33 6.61 13.87
CA SER A 300 12.88 6.56 13.62
C SER A 300 12.07 6.80 14.90
N THR A 301 12.54 6.30 16.04
CA THR A 301 11.91 6.50 17.37
C THR A 301 12.04 7.94 17.83
N GLU A 302 13.21 8.56 17.65
CA GLU A 302 13.39 9.98 17.91
C GLU A 302 12.49 10.86 17.02
N ALA A 303 12.42 10.57 15.72
CA ALA A 303 11.55 11.27 14.79
C ALA A 303 10.07 11.18 15.21
N ALA A 304 9.63 10.02 15.69
CA ALA A 304 8.27 9.82 16.19
C ALA A 304 7.96 10.68 17.43
N LYS A 305 8.97 10.93 18.29
CA LYS A 305 8.85 11.78 19.47
C LYS A 305 8.85 13.26 19.11
N LEU A 306 9.75 13.69 18.23
CA LEU A 306 10.01 15.11 17.93
C LEU A 306 9.07 15.69 16.86
N TYR A 307 8.71 14.91 15.84
CA TYR A 307 8.12 15.44 14.60
C TYR A 307 6.79 14.81 14.20
N ASN A 308 5.99 14.35 15.16
CA ASN A 308 4.71 13.69 14.86
C ASN A 308 3.69 14.67 14.24
N THR A 309 3.45 14.51 12.94
CA THR A 309 2.47 15.30 12.17
C THR A 309 1.03 14.78 12.30
N GLY A 310 0.87 13.55 12.81
CA GLY A 310 -0.40 12.82 12.85
C GLY A 310 -0.97 12.45 11.48
N GLY A 311 -0.18 12.54 10.40
CA GLY A 311 -0.59 12.13 9.04
C GLY A 311 -0.63 10.61 8.84
N LYS A 312 0.26 9.90 9.54
CA LYS A 312 0.33 8.44 9.62
C LYS A 312 0.85 8.01 10.99
N PRO A 313 0.67 6.74 11.40
CA PRO A 313 1.50 6.17 12.44
C PRO A 313 2.98 6.30 12.05
N PRO A 314 3.84 6.83 12.94
CA PRO A 314 5.29 6.91 12.69
C PRO A 314 5.90 5.53 12.40
N LEU A 315 7.00 5.48 11.64
CA LEU A 315 7.71 4.23 11.31
C LEU A 315 8.17 3.46 12.55
N ALA A 316 8.49 4.15 13.64
CA ALA A 316 8.88 3.52 14.90
C ALA A 316 7.79 2.60 15.46
N LEU A 317 6.50 2.95 15.28
CA LEU A 317 5.41 2.10 15.75
C LEU A 317 5.30 0.80 14.95
N GLN A 318 5.74 0.80 13.69
CA GLN A 318 5.75 -0.40 12.84
C GLN A 318 6.85 -1.41 13.26
N LEU A 319 7.79 -1.02 14.12
CA LEU A 319 8.81 -1.93 14.66
C LEU A 319 8.23 -2.86 15.73
N LEU A 320 7.16 -2.44 16.41
CA LEU A 320 6.48 -3.28 17.40
C LEU A 320 5.71 -4.41 16.71
N ASP A 321 4.99 -4.04 15.65
CA ASP A 321 4.23 -4.96 14.81
C ASP A 321 3.95 -4.27 13.46
N PRO A 322 4.24 -4.92 12.33
CA PRO A 322 4.09 -4.33 10.99
C PRO A 322 2.61 -4.08 10.60
N ASP A 323 1.66 -4.72 11.28
CA ASP A 323 0.24 -4.68 10.97
C ASP A 323 -0.61 -3.93 12.02
N LEU A 324 -0.20 -3.91 13.30
CA LEU A 324 -0.95 -3.39 14.45
C LEU A 324 -1.49 -1.96 14.25
N TYR A 325 -0.70 -1.09 13.62
CA TYR A 325 -1.04 0.32 13.38
C TYR A 325 -1.46 0.62 11.94
N THR A 326 -1.31 -0.35 11.04
CA THR A 326 -1.89 -0.22 9.71
C THR A 326 -3.37 -0.52 9.86
N LYS A 327 -4.25 0.40 9.45
CA LYS A 327 -5.70 0.19 9.48
C LYS A 327 -6.19 -0.85 8.45
N ASN A 328 -5.49 -1.98 8.37
CA ASN A 328 -5.80 -3.18 7.61
C ASN A 328 -5.89 -4.44 8.50
N ALA A 329 -5.78 -4.32 9.83
CA ALA A 329 -6.19 -5.39 10.77
C ALA A 329 -7.71 -5.68 10.77
N LYS A 330 -8.48 -4.95 9.94
CA LYS A 330 -9.68 -5.47 9.30
C LYS A 330 -9.55 -5.11 7.83
N ALA A 331 -9.33 -6.11 6.98
CA ALA A 331 -9.78 -5.99 5.61
C ALA A 331 -11.24 -5.52 5.68
N ASN A 332 -11.50 -4.24 5.35
CA ASN A 332 -12.85 -3.85 5.00
C ASN A 332 -13.23 -4.82 3.88
N PRO A 333 -14.23 -5.70 4.07
CA PRO A 333 -14.78 -6.37 2.92
C PRO A 333 -15.21 -5.21 2.03
N LYS A 334 -14.61 -5.07 0.83
CA LYS A 334 -15.31 -4.41 -0.29
C LYS A 334 -16.74 -4.86 -0.12
N THR A 335 -17.71 -3.96 0.06
CA THR A 335 -19.10 -4.32 0.36
C THR A 335 -19.50 -5.37 -0.65
N ALA A 336 -19.34 -6.63 -0.26
CA ALA A 336 -19.31 -7.71 -1.21
C ALA A 336 -20.76 -7.81 -1.60
N LEU A 337 -21.05 -7.72 -2.90
CA LEU A 337 -22.39 -8.02 -3.36
C LEU A 337 -22.79 -9.35 -2.69
N PRO A 338 -23.97 -9.44 -2.08
CA PRO A 338 -24.42 -10.67 -1.45
C PRO A 338 -24.13 -11.85 -2.40
N PRO A 339 -23.70 -13.03 -1.92
CA PRO A 339 -23.15 -14.09 -2.78
C PRO A 339 -24.05 -14.46 -3.98
N LEU A 340 -25.37 -14.36 -3.82
CA LEU A 340 -26.37 -14.56 -4.86
C LEU A 340 -26.39 -13.44 -5.92
N ALA A 341 -26.22 -12.19 -5.50
CA ALA A 341 -26.12 -11.04 -6.41
C ALA A 341 -24.81 -11.07 -7.22
N GLU A 342 -23.72 -11.53 -6.60
CA GLU A 342 -22.45 -11.77 -7.31
C GLU A 342 -22.60 -12.89 -8.34
N LEU A 343 -23.20 -14.03 -7.97
CA LEU A 343 -23.48 -15.14 -8.90
C LEU A 343 -24.33 -14.68 -10.09
N LYS A 344 -25.42 -13.94 -9.83
CA LYS A 344 -26.30 -13.41 -10.88
C LYS A 344 -25.54 -12.49 -11.84
N LYS A 345 -24.70 -11.59 -11.31
CA LYS A 345 -23.89 -10.66 -12.11
C LYS A 345 -22.86 -11.40 -12.98
N ILE A 346 -22.22 -12.44 -12.46
CA ILE A 346 -21.23 -13.23 -13.20
C ILE A 346 -21.90 -13.98 -14.35
N LEU A 347 -23.06 -14.58 -14.10
CA LEU A 347 -23.82 -15.35 -15.09
C LEU A 347 -24.51 -14.45 -16.14
N SER A 348 -24.80 -13.18 -15.82
CA SER A 348 -25.37 -12.22 -16.78
C SER A 348 -24.35 -11.58 -17.72
N GLN A 349 -23.05 -11.80 -17.51
CA GLN A 349 -22.02 -11.32 -18.43
C GLN A 349 -22.01 -12.20 -19.69
N SER A 350 -21.72 -11.61 -20.85
CA SER A 350 -21.81 -12.21 -22.20
C SER A 350 -20.85 -13.38 -22.49
N LYS A 351 -20.29 -14.03 -21.46
CA LYS A 351 -19.48 -15.25 -21.57
C LYS A 351 -20.39 -16.48 -21.45
N LYS A 352 -20.31 -17.39 -22.43
CA LYS A 352 -20.89 -18.74 -22.30
C LYS A 352 -20.03 -19.55 -21.32
N TYR A 353 -20.60 -19.92 -20.19
CA TYR A 353 -19.96 -20.80 -19.20
C TYR A 353 -20.29 -22.27 -19.48
N ASP A 354 -19.29 -23.14 -19.39
CA ASP A 354 -19.48 -24.59 -19.47
C ASP A 354 -20.12 -25.17 -18.18
N VAL A 355 -20.52 -26.44 -18.21
CA VAL A 355 -21.19 -27.12 -17.08
C VAL A 355 -20.31 -27.17 -15.82
N LYS A 356 -19.00 -27.39 -15.98
CA LYS A 356 -18.05 -27.51 -14.87
C LYS A 356 -17.82 -26.14 -14.23
N GLN A 357 -17.74 -25.08 -15.02
CA GLN A 357 -17.63 -23.70 -14.55
C GLN A 357 -18.88 -23.26 -13.80
N LYS A 358 -20.08 -23.54 -14.34
CA LYS A 358 -21.35 -23.27 -13.65
C LYS A 358 -21.45 -24.02 -12.32
N ALA A 359 -21.07 -25.29 -12.29
CA ALA A 359 -21.03 -26.08 -11.07
C ALA A 359 -20.02 -25.54 -10.03
N GLY A 360 -18.84 -25.13 -10.48
CA GLY A 360 -17.82 -24.53 -9.62
C GLY A 360 -18.28 -23.20 -9.00
N LEU A 361 -18.94 -22.34 -9.80
CA LEU A 361 -19.55 -21.11 -9.31
C LEU A 361 -20.66 -21.40 -8.30
N ALA A 362 -21.53 -22.36 -8.58
CA ALA A 362 -22.60 -22.77 -7.67
C ALA A 362 -22.04 -23.27 -6.32
N LEU A 363 -21.02 -24.14 -6.33
CA LEU A 363 -20.40 -24.62 -5.10
C LEU A 363 -19.77 -23.49 -4.29
N LYS A 364 -19.07 -22.55 -4.96
CA LYS A 364 -18.51 -21.37 -4.31
C LYS A 364 -19.59 -20.53 -3.64
N THR A 365 -20.71 -20.29 -4.33
CA THR A 365 -21.84 -19.55 -3.77
C THR A 365 -22.52 -20.31 -2.63
N ILE A 366 -22.65 -21.64 -2.71
CA ILE A 366 -23.20 -22.48 -1.61
C ILE A 366 -22.37 -22.30 -0.34
N LYS A 367 -21.03 -22.41 -0.43
CA LYS A 367 -20.13 -22.23 0.73
C LYS A 367 -20.27 -20.87 1.40
N GLN A 368 -20.65 -19.85 0.64
CA GLN A 368 -20.78 -18.48 1.14
C GLN A 368 -22.21 -18.15 1.61
N ALA A 369 -23.24 -18.67 0.93
CA ALA A 369 -24.64 -18.34 1.16
C ALA A 369 -25.36 -19.31 2.11
N ILE A 370 -24.82 -20.51 2.31
CA ILE A 370 -25.40 -21.58 3.11
C ILE A 370 -24.32 -22.11 4.08
N PRO A 371 -23.96 -21.33 5.13
CA PRO A 371 -22.89 -21.69 6.05
C PRO A 371 -23.19 -22.98 6.85
N ASN A 372 -24.48 -23.32 6.99
CA ASN A 372 -24.91 -24.54 7.68
C ASN A 372 -24.61 -25.82 6.88
N ALA A 373 -24.31 -25.74 5.57
CA ALA A 373 -23.94 -26.89 4.76
C ALA A 373 -22.49 -27.31 5.07
N GLN A 374 -22.33 -28.22 6.02
CA GLN A 374 -21.02 -28.74 6.43
C GLN A 374 -20.37 -29.54 5.30
N HIS A 375 -21.18 -30.30 4.56
CA HIS A 375 -20.71 -31.11 3.46
C HIS A 375 -21.55 -30.91 2.21
N SER A 376 -20.93 -30.97 1.03
CA SER A 376 -21.65 -30.85 -0.23
C SER A 376 -20.99 -31.62 -1.37
N ILE A 377 -21.79 -32.19 -2.26
CA ILE A 377 -21.34 -32.81 -3.51
C ILE A 377 -22.22 -32.27 -4.64
N ILE A 378 -21.59 -31.93 -5.77
CA ILE A 378 -22.30 -31.66 -7.01
C ILE A 378 -22.01 -32.82 -7.96
N PHE A 379 -23.08 -33.48 -8.40
CA PHE A 379 -23.01 -34.54 -9.39
C PHE A 379 -23.41 -34.02 -10.77
N LYS A 380 -22.73 -34.54 -11.80
CA LYS A 380 -23.16 -34.45 -13.18
C LYS A 380 -23.84 -35.77 -13.56
N HIS A 381 -25.05 -35.66 -14.08
CA HIS A 381 -25.77 -36.75 -14.71
C HIS A 381 -25.86 -36.53 -16.21
N ALA A 382 -25.35 -37.49 -16.99
CA ALA A 382 -25.40 -37.50 -18.44
C ALA A 382 -25.40 -38.95 -18.95
N SER A 383 -26.20 -39.26 -19.96
CA SER A 383 -26.26 -40.61 -20.58
C SER A 383 -26.46 -41.73 -19.56
N ASP A 384 -27.43 -41.58 -18.65
CA ASP A 384 -27.76 -42.49 -17.56
C ASP A 384 -26.64 -42.78 -16.54
N LYS A 385 -25.55 -42.00 -16.58
CA LYS A 385 -24.44 -42.10 -15.61
C LYS A 385 -24.37 -40.86 -14.73
N THR A 386 -24.28 -41.08 -13.42
CA THR A 386 -24.06 -40.03 -12.42
C THR A 386 -22.62 -40.07 -11.91
N SER A 387 -21.95 -38.92 -11.87
CA SER A 387 -20.57 -38.80 -11.40
C SER A 387 -20.36 -37.52 -10.59
N PRO A 388 -19.60 -37.55 -9.48
CA PRO A 388 -19.28 -36.34 -8.72
C PRO A 388 -18.30 -35.46 -9.51
N ILE A 389 -18.57 -34.16 -9.60
CA ILE A 389 -17.71 -33.19 -10.30
C ILE A 389 -17.03 -32.19 -9.36
N PHE A 390 -17.67 -31.86 -8.23
CA PHE A 390 -17.09 -31.06 -7.16
C PHE A 390 -17.60 -31.53 -5.81
N GLN A 391 -16.80 -31.32 -4.76
CA GLN A 391 -17.16 -31.65 -3.39
C GLN A 391 -16.60 -30.63 -2.40
N PHE A 392 -17.21 -30.57 -1.23
CA PHE A 392 -16.76 -29.83 -0.06
C PHE A 392 -17.06 -30.61 1.21
N GLY A 393 -16.13 -30.57 2.17
CA GLY A 393 -16.27 -31.19 3.49
C GLY A 393 -15.95 -32.69 3.52
N TYR A 394 -16.08 -33.40 2.40
CA TYR A 394 -15.86 -34.85 2.37
C TYR A 394 -14.41 -35.23 2.08
N ASN A 395 -13.98 -36.39 2.61
CA ASN A 395 -12.73 -37.01 2.21
C ASN A 395 -12.84 -37.52 0.76
N ILE A 396 -11.92 -37.09 -0.11
CA ILE A 396 -11.93 -37.40 -1.54
C ILE A 396 -11.86 -38.90 -1.80
N ASP A 397 -11.09 -39.65 -1.01
CA ASP A 397 -10.88 -41.08 -1.25
C ASP A 397 -12.14 -41.90 -0.94
N VAL A 398 -12.90 -41.49 0.08
CA VAL A 398 -14.21 -42.09 0.41
C VAL A 398 -15.24 -41.80 -0.69
N ILE A 399 -15.24 -40.59 -1.25
CA ILE A 399 -16.13 -40.27 -2.38
C ILE A 399 -15.78 -41.09 -3.63
N LYS A 400 -14.49 -41.35 -3.87
CA LYS A 400 -14.05 -42.15 -5.02
C LYS A 400 -14.34 -43.63 -4.88
N SER A 401 -14.39 -44.18 -3.66
CA SER A 401 -14.70 -45.59 -3.43
C SER A 401 -16.17 -45.95 -3.66
N ILE A 402 -17.08 -44.96 -3.63
CA ILE A 402 -18.51 -45.16 -3.86
C ILE A 402 -18.80 -45.29 -5.37
N ARG A 403 -19.57 -46.31 -5.75
CA ARG A 403 -19.97 -46.55 -7.15
C ARG A 403 -21.18 -45.70 -7.55
N TRP A 404 -21.00 -44.39 -7.69
CA TRP A 404 -22.04 -43.41 -8.03
C TRP A 404 -22.82 -43.67 -9.32
N SER A 405 -22.25 -44.42 -10.27
CA SER A 405 -22.90 -44.80 -11.53
C SER A 405 -23.89 -45.98 -11.39
N SER A 406 -24.05 -46.53 -10.19
CA SER A 406 -25.01 -47.62 -9.93
C SER A 406 -26.44 -47.09 -10.01
N PRO A 407 -27.42 -47.85 -10.52
CA PRO A 407 -28.81 -47.40 -10.60
C PRO A 407 -29.35 -47.01 -9.21
N SER A 408 -29.84 -45.78 -9.09
CA SER A 408 -30.49 -45.27 -7.88
C SER A 408 -31.85 -44.69 -8.24
N SER A 409 -32.89 -45.14 -7.54
CA SER A 409 -34.26 -44.64 -7.76
C SER A 409 -34.36 -43.14 -7.40
N VAL A 410 -33.54 -42.68 -6.44
CA VAL A 410 -33.46 -41.28 -5.99
C VAL A 410 -32.86 -40.38 -7.08
N PHE A 411 -31.69 -40.74 -7.63
CA PHE A 411 -31.09 -39.95 -8.71
C PHE A 411 -31.96 -39.97 -9.97
N LYS A 412 -32.59 -41.10 -10.29
CA LYS A 412 -33.54 -41.19 -11.40
C LYS A 412 -34.70 -40.21 -11.21
N LYS A 413 -35.36 -40.22 -10.04
CA LYS A 413 -36.46 -39.28 -9.72
C LYS A 413 -36.03 -37.81 -9.80
N LEU A 414 -34.84 -37.48 -9.29
CA LEU A 414 -34.27 -36.12 -9.35
C LEU A 414 -33.99 -35.66 -10.78
N CYS A 415 -33.65 -36.56 -11.70
CA CYS A 415 -33.46 -36.22 -13.10
C CYS A 415 -34.79 -35.96 -13.85
N TYR A 416 -35.88 -36.66 -13.50
CA TYR A 416 -37.18 -36.50 -14.15
C TYR A 416 -38.03 -35.34 -13.60
N LYS A 417 -37.94 -35.05 -12.30
CA LYS A 417 -38.69 -33.97 -11.66
C LYS A 417 -37.71 -33.00 -11.02
N ARG A 418 -37.75 -31.73 -11.45
CA ARG A 418 -37.04 -30.65 -10.75
C ARG A 418 -37.62 -30.53 -9.36
N SER A 419 -36.88 -31.02 -8.37
CA SER A 419 -37.30 -30.98 -6.97
C SER A 419 -36.12 -30.63 -6.11
N ALA A 420 -36.30 -29.64 -5.24
CA ALA A 420 -35.47 -29.46 -4.07
C ALA A 420 -36.22 -30.07 -2.89
N THR A 421 -35.63 -31.04 -2.20
CA THR A 421 -36.27 -31.76 -1.10
C THR A 421 -35.33 -31.76 0.08
N HIS A 422 -35.84 -31.33 1.24
CA HIS A 422 -35.16 -31.47 2.52
C HIS A 422 -35.64 -32.77 3.18
N ILE A 423 -34.69 -33.60 3.58
CA ILE A 423 -34.87 -34.98 4.00
C ILE A 423 -34.13 -35.15 5.33
N TYR A 424 -34.82 -35.68 6.35
CA TYR A 424 -34.28 -35.96 7.68
C TYR A 424 -35.13 -37.03 8.39
N GLY A 425 -34.59 -37.63 9.46
CA GLY A 425 -35.26 -38.64 10.27
C GLY A 425 -35.70 -39.88 9.48
N GLN A 426 -36.88 -40.43 9.79
CA GLN A 426 -37.40 -41.65 9.15
C GLN A 426 -37.47 -41.58 7.61
N LYS A 427 -37.63 -40.37 7.04
CA LYS A 427 -37.61 -40.19 5.59
C LYS A 427 -36.21 -40.38 5.00
N LEU A 428 -35.17 -39.98 5.74
CA LEU A 428 -33.79 -40.22 5.34
C LEU A 428 -33.46 -41.71 5.40
N ASP A 429 -33.79 -42.37 6.51
CA ASP A 429 -33.55 -43.81 6.70
C ASP A 429 -34.15 -44.68 5.59
N ASN A 430 -35.36 -44.33 5.15
CA ASN A 430 -36.02 -45.04 4.04
C ASN A 430 -35.34 -44.78 2.69
N LEU A 431 -34.82 -43.57 2.47
CA LEU A 431 -34.13 -43.18 1.22
C LEU A 431 -32.69 -43.69 1.15
N LEU A 432 -32.02 -43.94 2.28
CA LEU A 432 -30.66 -44.49 2.30
C LEU A 432 -30.57 -45.85 1.59
N LYS A 433 -31.63 -46.65 1.63
CA LYS A 433 -31.72 -47.96 0.95
C LYS A 433 -31.74 -47.85 -0.57
N ASP A 434 -32.11 -46.68 -1.10
CA ASP A 434 -32.27 -46.41 -2.53
C ASP A 434 -31.06 -45.65 -3.14
N PHE A 435 -30.06 -45.29 -2.34
CA PHE A 435 -28.81 -44.71 -2.82
C PHE A 435 -27.81 -45.76 -3.32
N PRO A 436 -26.80 -45.36 -4.11
CA PRO A 436 -25.77 -46.29 -4.57
C PRO A 436 -25.07 -47.00 -3.41
N HIS A 437 -24.77 -48.29 -3.60
CA HIS A 437 -24.10 -49.15 -2.61
C HIS A 437 -22.87 -48.43 -2.00
N THR A 438 -22.72 -48.47 -0.67
CA THR A 438 -21.68 -47.78 0.16
C THR A 438 -21.84 -46.28 0.39
N SER A 439 -22.90 -45.62 -0.10
CA SER A 439 -23.13 -44.19 0.17
C SER A 439 -23.50 -43.86 1.62
N ASP A 440 -23.93 -44.86 2.40
CA ASP A 440 -24.17 -44.77 3.84
C ASP A 440 -22.92 -44.37 4.64
N GLN A 441 -21.73 -44.52 4.07
CA GLN A 441 -20.47 -44.12 4.71
C GLN A 441 -20.29 -42.59 4.83
N ILE A 442 -21.06 -41.80 4.08
CA ILE A 442 -20.90 -40.33 4.00
C ILE A 442 -22.10 -39.55 4.55
N ILE A 443 -23.11 -40.25 5.07
CA ILE A 443 -24.32 -39.63 5.61
C ILE A 443 -24.80 -40.39 6.84
N ASP A 444 -24.99 -39.67 7.93
CA ASP A 444 -25.45 -40.23 9.19
C ASP A 444 -26.98 -40.27 9.24
N LYS A 445 -27.56 -41.08 10.13
CA LYS A 445 -29.02 -41.16 10.30
C LYS A 445 -29.62 -39.88 10.87
N ASP A 446 -28.84 -39.20 11.70
CA ASP A 446 -29.20 -37.92 12.32
C ASP A 446 -28.86 -36.71 11.44
N SER A 447 -28.34 -36.93 10.23
CA SER A 447 -28.03 -35.87 9.28
C SER A 447 -29.30 -35.27 8.68
N HIS A 448 -29.23 -33.99 8.33
CA HIS A 448 -30.17 -33.34 7.44
C HIS A 448 -29.57 -33.28 6.04
N LEU A 449 -30.34 -33.72 5.05
CA LEU A 449 -29.93 -33.76 3.64
C LEU A 449 -30.86 -32.88 2.80
N ILE A 450 -30.30 -31.97 2.01
CA ILE A 450 -31.02 -31.31 0.91
C ILE A 450 -30.51 -31.86 -0.41
N LEU A 451 -31.44 -32.39 -1.21
CA LEU A 451 -31.21 -32.77 -2.59
C LEU A 451 -31.93 -31.78 -3.51
N ALA A 452 -31.22 -31.26 -4.51
CA ALA A 452 -31.82 -30.45 -5.56
C ALA A 452 -31.27 -30.84 -6.93
N SER A 453 -32.05 -30.66 -7.98
CA SER A 453 -31.61 -30.92 -9.35
C SER A 453 -31.97 -29.79 -10.31
N THR A 454 -31.13 -29.59 -11.32
CA THR A 454 -31.39 -28.63 -12.40
C THR A 454 -30.74 -29.06 -13.70
N GLN A 455 -31.45 -28.83 -14.79
CA GLN A 455 -30.97 -29.12 -16.12
C GLN A 455 -30.09 -27.97 -16.60
N ILE A 456 -28.86 -28.26 -17.05
CA ILE A 456 -27.89 -27.26 -17.53
C ILE A 456 -27.77 -27.25 -19.05
N SER A 457 -28.08 -28.36 -19.71
CA SER A 457 -28.19 -28.48 -21.17
C SER A 457 -29.28 -29.49 -21.54
N SER A 458 -29.59 -29.65 -22.83
CA SER A 458 -30.58 -30.65 -23.28
C SER A 458 -30.25 -32.08 -22.86
N GLN A 459 -28.99 -32.38 -22.52
CA GLN A 459 -28.50 -33.73 -22.22
C GLN A 459 -27.87 -33.87 -20.82
N GLU A 460 -27.69 -32.77 -20.06
CA GLU A 460 -26.95 -32.79 -18.79
C GLU A 460 -27.75 -32.15 -17.65
N THR A 461 -27.80 -32.87 -16.54
CA THR A 461 -28.45 -32.44 -15.28
C THR A 461 -27.40 -32.38 -14.18
N LEU A 462 -27.43 -31.32 -13.37
CA LEU A 462 -26.69 -31.27 -12.11
C LEU A 462 -27.58 -31.67 -10.94
N ILE A 463 -27.01 -32.43 -10.01
CA ILE A 463 -27.64 -32.81 -8.75
C ILE A 463 -26.79 -32.25 -7.61
N PHE A 464 -27.43 -31.54 -6.70
CA PHE A 464 -26.84 -30.90 -5.53
C PHE A 464 -27.17 -31.73 -4.30
N TRP A 465 -26.12 -32.13 -3.59
CA TRP A 465 -26.18 -32.81 -2.31
C TRP A 465 -25.60 -31.87 -1.27
N LEU A 466 -26.39 -31.49 -0.26
CA LEU A 466 -25.95 -30.68 0.86
C LEU A 466 -26.33 -31.40 2.15
N GLU A 467 -25.36 -31.66 3.00
CA GLU A 467 -25.54 -32.37 4.26
C GLU A 467 -25.06 -31.50 5.43
N THR A 468 -25.75 -31.66 6.57
CA THR A 468 -25.35 -31.06 7.83
C THR A 468 -25.87 -31.87 9.01
N ARG A 469 -25.16 -31.79 10.14
CA ARG A 469 -25.61 -32.33 11.43
C ARG A 469 -26.40 -31.34 12.27
N THR A 470 -26.45 -30.06 11.89
CA THR A 470 -26.99 -28.97 12.73
C THR A 470 -28.32 -28.40 12.23
N GLU A 471 -29.09 -29.18 11.48
CA GLU A 471 -30.34 -28.79 10.78
C GLU A 471 -30.16 -27.70 9.70
N PHE A 472 -30.99 -27.76 8.65
CA PHE A 472 -31.11 -26.68 7.66
C PHE A 472 -32.33 -25.83 7.96
N ASN A 473 -32.21 -24.52 7.85
CA ASN A 473 -33.33 -23.61 8.01
C ASN A 473 -33.99 -23.23 6.65
N GLU A 474 -35.15 -22.58 6.71
CA GLU A 474 -35.89 -22.08 5.55
C GLU A 474 -35.05 -21.17 4.62
N LYS A 475 -34.12 -20.40 5.18
CA LYS A 475 -33.25 -19.50 4.42
C LYS A 475 -32.21 -20.30 3.62
N ASP A 476 -31.63 -21.34 4.19
CA ASP A 476 -30.68 -22.25 3.52
C ASP A 476 -31.33 -22.91 2.30
N TYR A 477 -32.56 -23.42 2.49
CA TYR A 477 -33.34 -24.03 1.42
C TYR A 477 -33.72 -23.03 0.31
N LYS A 478 -34.13 -21.80 0.67
CA LYS A 478 -34.41 -20.73 -0.30
C LYS A 478 -33.16 -20.31 -1.08
N ASN A 479 -32.02 -20.18 -0.41
CA ASN A 479 -30.74 -19.84 -1.03
C ASN A 479 -30.32 -20.93 -2.04
N LEU A 480 -30.44 -22.21 -1.68
CA LEU A 480 -30.13 -23.29 -2.61
C LEU A 480 -31.03 -23.25 -3.85
N LYS A 481 -32.35 -23.08 -3.68
CA LYS A 481 -33.28 -22.95 -4.82
C LYS A 481 -32.89 -21.81 -5.76
N GLN A 482 -32.47 -20.66 -5.22
CA GLN A 482 -32.03 -19.53 -6.02
C GLN A 482 -30.73 -19.83 -6.79
N ILE A 483 -29.74 -20.46 -6.15
CA ILE A 483 -28.49 -20.87 -6.81
C ILE A 483 -28.78 -21.83 -7.96
N VAL A 484 -29.60 -22.86 -7.69
CA VAL A 484 -29.99 -23.91 -8.65
C VAL A 484 -30.80 -23.34 -9.82
N SER A 485 -31.62 -22.32 -9.57
CA SER A 485 -32.37 -21.58 -10.61
C SER A 485 -31.45 -20.75 -11.50
N LEU A 486 -30.53 -19.98 -10.91
CA LEU A 486 -29.62 -19.08 -11.63
C LEU A 486 -28.71 -19.80 -12.64
N ILE A 487 -28.33 -21.05 -12.35
CA ILE A 487 -27.46 -21.85 -13.22
C ILE A 487 -28.23 -22.72 -14.23
N SER A 488 -29.55 -22.79 -14.10
CA SER A 488 -30.41 -23.63 -14.94
C SER A 488 -30.38 -23.19 -16.41
N HIS A 489 -30.63 -24.12 -17.32
CA HIS A 489 -30.77 -23.85 -18.76
C HIS A 489 -32.03 -23.03 -19.09
N SER A 490 -32.95 -22.83 -18.13
CA SER A 490 -34.20 -22.10 -18.35
C SER A 490 -34.30 -20.89 -17.41
N THR A 491 -33.88 -19.72 -17.91
CA THR A 491 -34.48 -18.40 -17.61
C THR A 491 -33.89 -17.36 -18.56
N LEU A 492 -34.36 -17.41 -19.80
CA LEU A 492 -34.99 -16.25 -20.44
C LEU A 492 -36.44 -16.66 -20.72
#